data_AF-A0A218X4I9-F1
#
_entry.id   AF-A0A218X4I9-F1
#
_cell.length_a   1.000
_cell.length_b   1.000
_cell.length_c   1.000
_cell.angle_alpha   90.00
_cell.angle_beta   90.00
_cell.angle_gamma   90.00
#
_symmetry.space_group_name_H-M   'P 1'
#
loop_
_entity.id
_entity.type
_entity.pdbx_description
1 polymer ?
#
loop_
_entity_poly.entity_id
_entity_poly.type
_entity_poly.pdbx_seq_one_letter_code
_entity_poly.pdbx_strand_id
1 'polypeptide(L)'
;MNNYSRGLDLTLFGILPGLATPAAGSPHLRKSGSRAVVSDIGGELGNGLEDSPVNSPEAEQMKTMNPAAIMPSPIVLWRFKVLLFFAWGFICCKIGWDSVMRMSADLRDLFLYEAFLYYNPLLLVTLMVWLWGINLWVFAQSNIGYAKIFDLDQNHLTHREIWKAISFCDFFLADILTSMSKVFSDLERSVCRMVHRQVATIAWFEADSVCGSHSVAIPLVLVLPYLFRLFQCLRQYKDTGERTTLLNALKYSTAVPVIFLSALKYHVFPEKWTSFYRPLWLLSSVLNSLYSFYWDITRDWDLSCFTRIFKFTKPSIASYLLYGRRWVFLWVIGSNLILRCTWTYKLSAHLRHNYLTLFTITALEIFRRFQWAFFRVENEWNKTNSRTNIQLASLSDINSEEDKLLPSDHNV
;
A
#
# COMPACT_ATOMS: atom_id res chain seq x y z
N MET A 1 -48.87 31.26 4.61
CA MET A 1 -49.23 31.77 3.28
C MET A 1 -48.12 31.42 2.30
N ASN A 2 -48.49 30.64 1.28
CA ASN A 2 -47.80 30.28 0.04
C ASN A 2 -46.47 29.48 0.07
N ASN A 3 -46.70 28.18 -0.14
CA ASN A 3 -45.85 27.11 -0.68
C ASN A 3 -44.99 27.53 -1.89
N TYR A 4 -43.72 27.12 -1.88
CA TYR A 4 -43.00 26.65 -3.07
C TYR A 4 -41.96 25.60 -2.65
N SER A 5 -42.41 24.35 -2.51
CA SER A 5 -41.55 23.16 -2.61
C SER A 5 -41.38 22.83 -4.09
N ARG A 6 -40.15 22.88 -4.59
CA ARG A 6 -39.75 22.13 -5.79
C ARG A 6 -38.68 21.14 -5.39
N GLY A 7 -39.07 19.87 -5.36
CA GLY A 7 -38.15 18.74 -5.25
C GLY A 7 -37.28 18.64 -6.50
N LEU A 8 -36.01 18.32 -6.30
CA LEU A 8 -35.13 17.86 -7.37
C LEU A 8 -35.36 16.35 -7.53
N ASP A 9 -35.91 15.96 -8.69
CA ASP A 9 -35.96 14.58 -9.17
C ASP A 9 -34.54 14.04 -9.41
N LEU A 10 -34.22 12.93 -8.75
CA LEU A 10 -32.93 12.23 -8.79
C LEU A 10 -33.01 10.93 -9.63
N THR A 11 -33.76 10.95 -10.73
CA THR A 11 -33.82 9.83 -11.69
C THR A 11 -33.03 10.16 -12.95
N LEU A 12 -31.70 10.05 -12.86
CA LEU A 12 -30.83 10.06 -14.04
C LEU A 12 -29.60 9.13 -13.89
N PHE A 13 -29.80 7.91 -13.38
CA PHE A 13 -28.85 6.80 -13.58
C PHE A 13 -29.63 5.48 -13.60
N GLY A 14 -30.19 5.16 -14.77
CA GLY A 14 -30.84 3.87 -15.00
C GLY A 14 -29.80 2.78 -15.24
N ILE A 15 -29.50 1.97 -14.22
CA ILE A 15 -28.94 0.62 -14.37
C ILE A 15 -29.46 -0.27 -13.23
N LEU A 16 -30.48 -1.08 -13.52
CA LEU A 16 -30.84 -2.32 -12.81
C LEU A 16 -31.41 -3.27 -13.87
N PRO A 17 -30.92 -4.51 -13.91
CA PRO A 17 -31.76 -5.64 -13.48
C PRO A 17 -30.95 -6.55 -12.56
N GLY A 18 -31.48 -7.20 -11.54
CA GLY A 18 -32.66 -8.06 -11.53
C GLY A 18 -32.22 -9.33 -10.81
N LEU A 19 -32.74 -9.53 -9.61
CA LEU A 19 -32.37 -10.59 -8.67
C LEU A 19 -32.93 -11.95 -9.15
N ALA A 20 -32.08 -12.96 -9.33
CA ALA A 20 -32.49 -14.36 -9.36
C ALA A 20 -31.34 -15.30 -8.95
N THR A 21 -31.58 -16.14 -7.96
CA THR A 21 -30.79 -17.33 -7.58
C THR A 21 -31.78 -18.48 -7.31
N PRO A 22 -31.35 -19.75 -7.21
CA PRO A 22 -30.30 -20.48 -7.93
C PRO A 22 -30.82 -21.84 -8.49
N ALA A 23 -30.01 -22.56 -9.28
CA ALA A 23 -30.13 -24.01 -9.43
C ALA A 23 -28.77 -24.68 -9.65
N ALA A 24 -28.62 -25.85 -9.04
CA ALA A 24 -27.40 -26.61 -8.82
C ALA A 24 -26.88 -27.35 -10.07
N GLY A 25 -25.56 -27.59 -10.10
CA GLY A 25 -24.89 -28.49 -11.05
C GLY A 25 -23.38 -28.36 -11.01
N SER A 26 -22.71 -29.26 -10.30
CA SER A 26 -21.24 -29.41 -10.22
C SER A 26 -20.77 -30.50 -11.22
N PRO A 27 -19.48 -30.87 -11.33
CA PRO A 27 -18.34 -30.13 -11.89
C PRO A 27 -17.58 -30.96 -12.96
N HIS A 28 -16.99 -30.36 -14.01
CA HIS A 28 -15.95 -31.08 -14.79
C HIS A 28 -14.91 -30.16 -15.45
N LEU A 29 -13.68 -30.24 -14.92
CA LEU A 29 -12.37 -30.30 -15.59
C LEU A 29 -12.23 -29.69 -17.01
N ARG A 30 -11.33 -28.70 -17.17
CA ARG A 30 -10.42 -28.72 -18.33
C ARG A 30 -9.06 -28.07 -18.06
N LYS A 31 -8.04 -28.92 -18.24
CA LYS A 31 -6.60 -28.66 -18.24
C LYS A 31 -6.16 -27.81 -19.45
N SER A 32 -5.02 -27.15 -19.22
CA SER A 32 -4.01 -26.63 -20.14
C SER A 32 -3.82 -27.44 -21.44
N GLY A 33 -3.72 -26.75 -22.58
CA GLY A 33 -3.42 -27.31 -23.89
C GLY A 33 -2.15 -26.71 -24.49
N SER A 34 -1.10 -27.52 -24.51
CA SER A 34 0.17 -27.29 -25.22
C SER A 34 0.07 -27.70 -26.69
N ARG A 35 0.81 -26.98 -27.55
CA ARG A 35 1.38 -27.31 -28.88
C ARG A 35 0.72 -28.39 -29.76
N ALA A 36 0.37 -27.99 -30.98
CA ALA A 36 0.04 -28.88 -32.10
C ALA A 36 1.30 -29.49 -32.73
N VAL A 37 1.25 -30.81 -32.97
CA VAL A 37 2.17 -31.58 -33.82
C VAL A 37 1.37 -32.08 -35.02
N VAL A 38 1.96 -31.92 -36.21
CA VAL A 38 1.47 -32.33 -37.53
C VAL A 38 1.65 -33.84 -37.71
N SER A 39 0.66 -34.49 -38.33
CA SER A 39 0.84 -35.79 -38.98
C SER A 39 -0.20 -36.01 -40.09
N ASP A 40 0.29 -36.19 -41.31
CA ASP A 40 -0.40 -36.68 -42.51
C ASP A 40 -0.82 -38.16 -42.38
N ILE A 41 -1.87 -38.55 -43.11
CA ILE A 41 -2.22 -39.87 -43.72
C ILE A 41 -3.48 -39.57 -44.58
N GLY A 42 -3.48 -39.66 -45.92
CA GLY A 42 -3.56 -40.89 -46.74
C GLY A 42 -5.01 -41.43 -46.77
N GLY A 43 -5.71 -41.69 -47.87
CA GLY A 43 -5.53 -41.65 -49.33
C GLY A 43 -6.85 -42.17 -49.94
N GLU A 44 -7.12 -41.95 -51.23
CA GLU A 44 -8.12 -42.74 -51.96
C GLU A 44 -7.91 -42.70 -53.48
N LEU A 45 -8.32 -43.81 -54.09
CA LEU A 45 -7.95 -44.39 -55.39
C LEU A 45 -9.00 -44.02 -56.47
N GLY A 46 -8.60 -43.82 -57.73
CA GLY A 46 -9.55 -43.80 -58.85
C GLY A 46 -9.07 -43.19 -60.16
N ASN A 47 -8.84 -44.05 -61.16
CA ASN A 47 -8.33 -43.81 -62.52
C ASN A 47 -9.17 -42.87 -63.41
N GLY A 48 -8.53 -42.26 -64.42
CA GLY A 48 -9.19 -41.95 -65.71
C GLY A 48 -8.73 -40.70 -66.48
N LEU A 49 -7.71 -40.88 -67.31
CA LEU A 49 -7.33 -40.23 -68.59
C LEU A 49 -7.97 -38.89 -69.08
N GLU A 50 -7.04 -38.02 -69.52
CA GLU A 50 -6.99 -37.17 -70.72
C GLU A 50 -7.57 -35.72 -70.76
N ASP A 51 -6.64 -34.85 -71.16
CA ASP A 51 -6.72 -33.60 -71.93
C ASP A 51 -7.09 -32.24 -71.29
N SER A 52 -6.11 -31.34 -71.38
CA SER A 52 -6.23 -29.87 -71.44
C SER A 52 -5.88 -29.42 -72.87
N PRO A 53 -6.03 -28.13 -73.30
CA PRO A 53 -6.57 -26.93 -72.64
C PRO A 53 -7.53 -26.08 -73.53
N VAL A 54 -7.99 -24.92 -73.00
CA VAL A 54 -8.13 -23.57 -73.65
C VAL A 54 -9.45 -22.82 -73.32
N ASN A 55 -9.31 -21.86 -72.40
CA ASN A 55 -9.87 -20.49 -72.26
C ASN A 55 -11.33 -20.10 -72.65
N SER A 56 -12.08 -19.76 -71.58
CA SER A 56 -12.75 -18.45 -71.28
C SER A 56 -14.09 -18.06 -71.99
N PRO A 57 -14.92 -17.13 -71.45
CA PRO A 57 -14.97 -16.51 -70.11
C PRO A 57 -16.39 -16.47 -69.46
N GLU A 58 -16.49 -15.83 -68.28
CA GLU A 58 -17.67 -15.16 -67.71
C GLU A 58 -18.80 -15.99 -67.06
N ALA A 59 -18.71 -16.15 -65.74
CA ALA A 59 -19.85 -15.92 -64.86
C ALA A 59 -19.35 -15.42 -63.50
N GLU A 60 -19.70 -14.17 -63.20
CA GLU A 60 -19.46 -13.49 -61.93
C GLU A 60 -19.98 -14.30 -60.74
N GLN A 61 -19.09 -14.69 -59.84
CA GLN A 61 -19.49 -15.03 -58.48
C GLN A 61 -18.94 -13.95 -57.56
N MET A 62 -19.81 -12.98 -57.28
CA MET A 62 -19.63 -11.93 -56.27
C MET A 62 -19.27 -12.59 -54.94
N LYS A 63 -17.97 -12.61 -54.61
CA LYS A 63 -17.49 -12.93 -53.27
C LYS A 63 -18.00 -11.84 -52.34
N THR A 64 -19.07 -12.16 -51.61
CA THR A 64 -19.54 -11.40 -50.46
C THR A 64 -18.39 -11.34 -49.46
N MET A 65 -17.67 -10.22 -49.47
CA MET A 65 -16.59 -9.94 -48.54
C MET A 65 -17.24 -9.66 -47.19
N ASN A 66 -17.32 -10.66 -46.32
CA ASN A 66 -17.69 -10.44 -44.92
C ASN A 66 -16.71 -9.40 -44.35
N PRO A 67 -17.19 -8.28 -43.78
CA PRO A 67 -16.32 -7.39 -43.05
C PRO A 67 -15.96 -8.11 -41.77
N ALA A 68 -14.86 -8.88 -41.79
CA ALA A 68 -14.18 -9.26 -40.58
C ALA A 68 -13.83 -7.95 -39.88
N ALA A 69 -14.59 -7.58 -38.86
CA ALA A 69 -14.28 -6.46 -37.99
C ALA A 69 -12.85 -6.72 -37.50
N ILE A 70 -11.88 -6.00 -38.06
CA ILE A 70 -10.48 -6.04 -37.65
C ILE A 70 -10.49 -5.50 -36.23
N MET A 71 -10.64 -6.38 -35.24
CA MET A 71 -10.53 -5.97 -33.85
C MET A 71 -9.11 -5.44 -33.67
N PRO A 72 -8.93 -4.17 -33.30
CA PRO A 72 -7.60 -3.64 -33.06
C PRO A 72 -6.92 -4.48 -31.98
N SER A 73 -5.62 -4.72 -32.15
CA SER A 73 -4.88 -5.58 -31.24
C SER A 73 -5.02 -5.10 -29.79
N PRO A 74 -4.98 -5.99 -28.78
CA PRO A 74 -5.13 -5.61 -27.37
C PRO A 74 -4.20 -4.46 -26.93
N ILE A 75 -3.01 -4.38 -27.53
CA ILE A 75 -2.03 -3.31 -27.30
C ILE A 75 -2.51 -1.97 -27.85
N VAL A 76 -3.11 -1.96 -29.05
CA VAL A 76 -3.68 -0.75 -29.66
C VAL A 76 -4.89 -0.26 -28.86
N LEU A 77 -5.76 -1.17 -28.42
CA LEU A 77 -6.89 -0.86 -27.53
C LEU A 77 -6.42 -0.28 -26.19
N TRP A 78 -5.37 -0.85 -25.60
CA TRP A 78 -4.79 -0.33 -24.36
C TRP A 78 -4.20 1.08 -24.56
N ARG A 79 -3.39 1.29 -25.62
CA ARG A 79 -2.84 2.61 -25.95
C ARG A 79 -3.93 3.64 -26.21
N PHE A 80 -4.99 3.27 -26.92
CA PHE A 80 -6.13 4.14 -27.19
C PHE A 80 -6.88 4.52 -25.90
N LYS A 81 -7.15 3.56 -25.01
CA LYS A 81 -7.74 3.81 -23.69
C LYS A 81 -6.87 4.76 -22.84
N VAL A 82 -5.55 4.58 -22.88
CA VAL A 82 -4.60 5.45 -22.18
C VAL A 82 -4.66 6.88 -22.74
N LEU A 83 -4.69 7.04 -24.06
CA LEU A 83 -4.83 8.36 -24.69
C LEU A 83 -6.16 9.04 -24.33
N LEU A 84 -7.27 8.30 -24.38
CA LEU A 84 -8.57 8.82 -23.96
C LEU A 84 -8.58 9.26 -22.49
N PHE A 85 -7.92 8.51 -21.61
CA PHE A 85 -7.79 8.87 -20.21
C PHE A 85 -7.01 10.18 -20.02
N PHE A 86 -5.89 10.34 -20.73
CA PHE A 86 -5.13 11.60 -20.67
C PHE A 86 -5.89 12.78 -21.27
N ALA A 87 -6.60 12.57 -22.39
CA ALA A 87 -7.44 13.59 -23.01
C ALA A 87 -8.58 14.02 -22.06
N TRP A 88 -9.28 13.06 -21.46
CA TRP A 88 -10.31 13.32 -20.46
C TRP A 88 -9.74 14.09 -19.25
N GLY A 89 -8.59 13.65 -18.71
CA GLY A 89 -7.92 14.32 -17.61
C GLY A 89 -7.55 15.77 -17.95
N PHE A 90 -7.00 16.01 -19.14
CA PHE A 90 -6.68 17.35 -19.62
C PHE A 90 -7.92 18.25 -19.73
N ILE A 91 -9.01 17.73 -20.29
CA ILE A 91 -10.29 18.46 -20.41
C ILE A 91 -10.82 18.81 -19.01
N CYS A 92 -10.85 17.86 -18.09
CA CYS A 92 -11.29 18.08 -16.71
C CYS A 92 -10.42 19.14 -16.00
N CYS A 93 -9.09 19.06 -16.13
CA CYS A 93 -8.18 20.05 -15.55
C CYS A 93 -8.39 21.44 -16.16
N LYS A 94 -8.58 21.53 -17.47
CA LYS A 94 -8.83 22.80 -18.17
C LYS A 94 -10.15 23.43 -17.71
N ILE A 95 -11.22 22.65 -17.65
CA ILE A 95 -12.54 23.12 -17.17
C ILE A 95 -12.45 23.56 -15.69
N GLY A 96 -11.79 22.76 -14.85
CA GLY A 96 -11.60 23.08 -13.44
C GLY A 96 -10.80 24.38 -13.25
N TRP A 97 -9.69 24.52 -13.98
CA TRP A 97 -8.86 25.72 -13.96
C TRP A 97 -9.63 26.96 -14.39
N ASP A 98 -10.34 26.89 -15.53
CA ASP A 98 -11.16 28.00 -16.03
C ASP A 98 -12.27 28.37 -15.04
N SER A 99 -12.86 27.38 -14.36
CA SER A 99 -13.89 27.61 -13.35
C SER A 99 -13.34 28.35 -12.12
N VAL A 100 -12.17 27.94 -11.62
CA VAL A 100 -11.48 28.60 -10.49
C VAL A 100 -11.02 30.00 -10.86
N MET A 101 -10.52 30.20 -12.08
CA MET A 101 -10.04 31.51 -12.54
C MET A 101 -11.14 32.54 -12.81
N ARG A 102 -12.41 32.11 -12.88
CA ARG A 102 -13.57 33.02 -12.93
C ARG A 102 -13.94 33.60 -11.57
N MET A 103 -13.43 33.06 -10.48
CA MET A 103 -13.69 33.57 -9.12
C MET A 103 -12.91 34.87 -8.86
N SER A 104 -13.45 35.76 -8.02
CA SER A 104 -12.69 36.90 -7.50
C SER A 104 -11.50 36.41 -6.66
N ALA A 105 -10.45 37.24 -6.52
CA ALA A 105 -9.22 36.84 -5.83
C ALA A 105 -9.49 36.35 -4.39
N ASP A 106 -10.27 37.10 -3.61
CA ASP A 106 -10.58 36.74 -2.22
C ASP A 106 -11.40 35.45 -2.10
N LEU A 107 -12.38 35.27 -3.00
CA LEU A 107 -13.21 34.06 -3.02
C LEU A 107 -12.40 32.84 -3.47
N ARG A 108 -11.50 33.02 -4.44
CA ARG A 108 -10.62 31.97 -4.96
C ARG A 108 -9.69 31.45 -3.87
N ASP A 109 -9.05 32.34 -3.12
CA ASP A 109 -8.10 31.94 -2.08
C ASP A 109 -8.80 31.20 -0.93
N LEU A 110 -9.99 31.67 -0.53
CA LEU A 110 -10.83 30.97 0.44
C LEU A 110 -11.29 29.61 -0.07
N PHE A 111 -11.75 29.52 -1.33
CA PHE A 111 -12.18 28.27 -1.95
C PHE A 111 -11.04 27.25 -2.02
N LEU A 112 -9.85 27.66 -2.48
CA LEU A 112 -8.69 26.79 -2.58
C LEU A 112 -8.21 26.31 -1.21
N TYR A 113 -8.26 27.17 -0.20
CA TYR A 113 -7.92 26.81 1.17
C TYR A 113 -8.91 25.77 1.74
N GLU A 114 -10.21 26.00 1.63
CA GLU A 114 -11.22 25.05 2.10
C GLU A 114 -11.15 23.73 1.35
N ALA A 115 -11.09 23.77 0.01
CA ALA A 115 -10.93 22.57 -0.82
C ALA A 115 -9.67 21.78 -0.41
N PHE A 116 -8.55 22.47 -0.20
CA PHE A 116 -7.34 21.82 0.29
C PHE A 116 -7.58 21.11 1.63
N LEU A 117 -8.23 21.76 2.60
CA LEU A 117 -8.50 21.14 3.91
C LEU A 117 -9.31 19.85 3.79
N TYR A 118 -10.37 19.83 2.97
CA TYR A 118 -11.23 18.65 2.80
C TYR A 118 -10.53 17.51 2.04
N TYR A 119 -9.80 17.83 0.98
CA TYR A 119 -9.24 16.81 0.08
C TYR A 119 -7.82 16.37 0.44
N ASN A 120 -7.06 17.16 1.21
CA ASN A 120 -5.71 16.80 1.69
C ASN A 120 -5.60 15.36 2.22
N PRO A 121 -6.42 14.90 3.20
CA PRO A 121 -6.27 13.54 3.71
C PRO A 121 -6.46 12.47 2.61
N LEU A 122 -7.39 12.69 1.67
CA LEU A 122 -7.61 11.79 0.54
C LEU A 122 -6.45 11.78 -0.46
N LEU A 123 -5.83 12.94 -0.70
CA LEU A 123 -4.62 13.04 -1.52
C LEU A 123 -3.47 12.25 -0.89
N LEU A 124 -3.30 12.32 0.43
CA LEU A 124 -2.27 11.57 1.15
C LEU A 124 -2.55 10.05 1.19
N VAL A 125 -3.81 9.63 1.35
CA VAL A 125 -4.19 8.21 1.19
C VAL A 125 -3.87 7.72 -0.22
N THR A 126 -4.21 8.51 -1.24
CA THR A 126 -3.93 8.17 -2.65
C THR A 126 -2.43 8.07 -2.90
N LEU A 127 -1.64 9.00 -2.36
CA LEU A 127 -0.17 8.96 -2.42
C LEU A 127 0.38 7.68 -1.79
N MET A 128 -0.12 7.28 -0.61
CA MET A 128 0.30 6.06 0.08
C MET A 128 0.01 4.81 -0.76
N VAL A 129 -1.21 4.71 -1.32
CA VAL A 129 -1.60 3.58 -2.19
C VAL A 129 -0.74 3.54 -3.45
N TRP A 130 -0.48 4.69 -4.07
CA TRP A 130 0.36 4.78 -5.27
C TRP A 130 1.81 4.37 -5.02
N LEU A 131 2.43 4.86 -3.94
CA LEU A 131 3.78 4.47 -3.53
C LEU A 131 3.86 2.98 -3.17
N TRP A 132 2.81 2.43 -2.57
CA TRP A 132 2.75 0.99 -2.32
C TRP A 132 2.66 0.19 -3.64
N GLY A 133 1.89 0.68 -4.61
CA GLY A 133 1.84 0.13 -5.96
C GLY A 133 3.21 0.10 -6.64
N ILE A 134 4.04 1.14 -6.43
CA ILE A 134 5.44 1.16 -6.90
C ILE A 134 6.25 0.05 -6.23
N ASN A 135 6.17 -0.12 -4.91
CA ASN A 135 6.88 -1.21 -4.22
C ASN A 135 6.49 -2.57 -4.80
N LEU A 136 5.19 -2.84 -4.98
CA LEU A 136 4.70 -4.08 -5.56
C LEU A 136 5.18 -4.30 -7.00
N TRP A 137 5.17 -3.23 -7.82
CA TRP A 137 5.70 -3.29 -9.18
C TRP A 137 7.18 -3.66 -9.19
N VAL A 138 8.02 -3.03 -8.35
CA VAL A 138 9.45 -3.36 -8.25
C VAL A 138 9.66 -4.79 -7.77
N PHE A 139 8.90 -5.26 -6.77
CA PHE A 139 8.98 -6.64 -6.29
C PHE A 139 8.61 -7.65 -7.37
N ALA A 140 7.58 -7.36 -8.17
CA ALA A 140 7.17 -8.20 -9.30
C ALA A 140 8.26 -8.28 -10.38
N GLN A 141 8.93 -7.16 -10.71
CA GLN A 141 10.07 -7.17 -11.65
C GLN A 141 11.29 -7.94 -11.09
N SER A 142 11.41 -8.01 -9.78
CA SER A 142 12.58 -8.57 -9.09
C SER A 142 12.44 -10.06 -8.73
N ASN A 143 11.40 -10.75 -9.23
CA ASN A 143 11.05 -12.13 -8.89
C ASN A 143 10.92 -12.38 -7.37
N ILE A 144 10.53 -11.36 -6.60
CA ILE A 144 10.24 -11.51 -5.18
C ILE A 144 8.80 -12.03 -5.07
N GLY A 145 8.64 -13.23 -4.51
CA GLY A 145 7.34 -13.87 -4.30
C GLY A 145 6.57 -13.24 -3.13
N TYR A 146 6.18 -11.97 -3.25
CA TYR A 146 5.53 -11.21 -2.17
C TYR A 146 4.23 -11.86 -1.66
N ALA A 147 3.47 -12.56 -2.52
CA ALA A 147 2.28 -13.30 -2.09
C ALA A 147 2.59 -14.37 -1.03
N LYS A 148 3.76 -15.03 -1.14
CA LYS A 148 4.25 -16.00 -0.15
C LYS A 148 4.71 -15.33 1.15
N ILE A 149 5.32 -14.14 1.05
CA ILE A 149 5.78 -13.37 2.23
C ILE A 149 4.60 -12.89 3.07
N PHE A 150 3.56 -12.40 2.41
CA PHE A 150 2.35 -11.89 3.06
C PHE A 150 1.37 -12.99 3.45
N ASP A 151 1.70 -14.27 3.19
CA ASP A 151 0.87 -15.42 3.48
C ASP A 151 -0.57 -15.27 2.92
N LEU A 152 -0.66 -14.71 1.71
CA LEU A 152 -1.93 -14.48 1.01
C LEU A 152 -2.42 -15.79 0.40
N ASP A 153 -2.60 -16.84 1.20
CA ASP A 153 -3.22 -18.07 0.73
C ASP A 153 -4.72 -17.83 0.51
N GLN A 154 -5.20 -18.12 -0.71
CA GLN A 154 -6.56 -17.75 -1.15
C GLN A 154 -7.63 -18.72 -0.65
N ASN A 155 -7.24 -19.86 -0.07
CA ASN A 155 -8.20 -20.96 0.10
C ASN A 155 -8.82 -21.09 1.48
N HIS A 156 -8.21 -20.62 2.58
CA HIS A 156 -8.79 -20.84 3.91
C HIS A 156 -8.46 -19.71 4.88
N LEU A 157 -9.30 -18.66 4.91
CA LEU A 157 -9.37 -17.74 6.04
C LEU A 157 -10.64 -18.05 6.83
N THR A 158 -10.59 -19.06 7.69
CA THR A 158 -11.68 -19.24 8.66
C THR A 158 -11.61 -18.14 9.72
N HIS A 159 -12.75 -17.70 10.27
CA HIS A 159 -12.80 -16.74 11.39
C HIS A 159 -11.85 -17.14 12.53
N ARG A 160 -11.65 -18.45 12.73
CA ARG A 160 -10.82 -19.02 13.78
C ARG A 160 -9.32 -18.86 13.51
N GLU A 161 -8.88 -18.74 12.26
CA GLU A 161 -7.48 -18.53 11.87
C GLU A 161 -7.07 -17.06 11.96
N ILE A 162 -7.96 -16.13 11.62
CA ILE A 162 -7.78 -14.67 11.82
C ILE A 162 -7.44 -14.35 13.29
N TRP A 163 -7.96 -15.13 14.24
CA TRP A 163 -7.71 -14.96 15.66
C TRP A 163 -6.58 -15.83 16.23
N LYS A 164 -5.91 -16.71 15.46
CA LYS A 164 -4.98 -17.71 16.02
C LYS A 164 -3.51 -17.25 16.07
N ALA A 165 -3.02 -16.51 15.08
CA ALA A 165 -1.64 -16.03 15.07
C ALA A 165 -1.55 -14.71 14.30
N ILE A 166 -0.74 -13.77 14.81
CA ILE A 166 -0.52 -12.50 14.13
C ILE A 166 0.49 -12.74 12.99
N SER A 167 0.05 -12.52 11.76
CA SER A 167 0.86 -12.74 10.55
C SER A 167 1.82 -11.59 10.27
N PHE A 168 2.77 -11.80 9.35
CA PHE A 168 3.60 -10.71 8.84
C PHE A 168 2.76 -9.59 8.21
N CYS A 169 1.68 -9.94 7.51
CA CYS A 169 0.77 -8.96 6.90
C CYS A 169 0.12 -8.06 7.96
N ASP A 170 -0.32 -8.62 9.09
CA ASP A 170 -0.94 -7.86 10.19
C ASP A 170 0.04 -6.87 10.81
N PHE A 171 1.28 -7.30 11.04
CA PHE A 171 2.33 -6.42 11.55
C PHE A 171 2.68 -5.31 10.57
N PHE A 172 2.82 -5.65 9.30
CA PHE A 172 3.18 -4.73 8.23
C PHE A 172 2.10 -3.66 8.03
N LEU A 173 0.82 -4.07 8.00
CA LEU A 173 -0.32 -3.16 7.91
C LEU A 173 -0.40 -2.25 9.13
N ALA A 174 -0.27 -2.79 10.34
CA ALA A 174 -0.29 -1.98 11.56
C ALA A 174 0.84 -0.94 11.57
N ASP A 175 2.04 -1.29 11.09
CA ASP A 175 3.15 -0.36 10.93
C ASP A 175 2.85 0.75 9.90
N ILE A 176 2.18 0.44 8.79
CA ILE A 176 1.67 1.43 7.83
C ILE A 176 0.66 2.38 8.52
N LEU A 177 -0.28 1.84 9.28
CA LEU A 177 -1.30 2.64 9.98
C LEU A 177 -0.69 3.66 10.95
N THR A 178 0.43 3.33 11.61
CA THR A 178 1.13 4.31 12.49
C THR A 178 1.66 5.55 11.74
N SER A 179 2.04 5.40 10.47
CA SER A 179 2.44 6.54 9.63
C SER A 179 1.23 7.33 9.12
N MET A 180 0.06 6.68 9.03
CA MET A 180 -1.21 7.29 8.63
C MET A 180 -1.97 7.99 9.75
N SER A 181 -1.53 7.91 11.02
CA SER A 181 -2.21 8.55 12.17
C SER A 181 -2.61 10.01 11.92
N LYS A 182 -1.71 10.80 11.32
CA LYS A 182 -1.99 12.22 11.03
C LYS A 182 -3.05 12.40 9.94
N VAL A 183 -3.01 11.54 8.92
CA VAL A 183 -3.99 11.51 7.83
C VAL A 183 -5.37 11.16 8.38
N PHE A 184 -5.47 10.18 9.28
CA PHE A 184 -6.73 9.85 9.95
C PHE A 184 -7.25 10.98 10.80
N SER A 185 -6.38 11.70 11.52
CA SER A 185 -6.79 12.89 12.27
C SER A 185 -7.29 14.03 11.38
N ASP A 186 -6.71 14.24 10.19
CA ASP A 186 -7.21 15.24 9.25
C ASP A 186 -8.50 14.80 8.56
N LEU A 187 -8.64 13.50 8.29
CA LEU A 187 -9.86 12.91 7.76
C LEU A 187 -11.01 13.07 8.78
N GLU A 188 -10.76 12.77 10.05
CA GLU A 188 -11.74 12.98 11.13
C GLU A 188 -12.20 14.43 11.18
N ARG A 189 -11.27 15.40 11.17
CA ARG A 189 -11.63 16.83 11.12
C ARG A 189 -12.43 17.21 9.89
N SER A 190 -12.05 16.70 8.72
CA SER A 190 -12.76 16.96 7.47
C SER A 190 -14.18 16.43 7.52
N VAL A 191 -14.37 15.20 8.02
CA VAL A 191 -15.68 14.57 8.23
C VAL A 191 -16.51 15.36 9.24
N CYS A 192 -15.92 15.77 10.37
CA CYS A 192 -16.59 16.57 11.39
C CYS A 192 -17.14 17.88 10.80
N ARG A 193 -16.32 18.63 10.04
CA ARG A 193 -16.76 19.87 9.36
C ARG A 193 -17.90 19.63 8.36
N MET A 194 -17.83 18.55 7.58
CA MET A 194 -18.90 18.18 6.64
C MET A 194 -20.21 17.88 7.36
N VAL A 195 -20.17 17.08 8.44
CA VAL A 195 -21.37 16.67 9.20
C VAL A 195 -22.03 17.86 9.89
N HIS A 196 -21.23 18.75 10.49
CA HIS A 196 -21.73 19.94 11.17
C HIS A 196 -22.13 21.08 10.21
N ARG A 197 -22.13 20.84 8.89
CA ARG A 197 -22.44 21.83 7.85
C ARG A 197 -21.61 23.10 7.97
N GLN A 198 -20.36 22.98 8.43
CA GLN A 198 -19.41 24.09 8.54
C GLN A 198 -18.76 24.39 7.18
N VAL A 199 -19.60 24.50 6.15
CA VAL A 199 -19.19 24.82 4.79
C VAL A 199 -19.58 26.28 4.56
N ALA A 200 -18.59 27.15 4.39
CA ALA A 200 -18.77 28.56 4.02
C ALA A 200 -19.53 29.46 5.02
N THR A 201 -19.35 29.28 6.33
CA THR A 201 -19.86 30.24 7.34
C THR A 201 -18.72 30.89 8.14
N ILE A 202 -18.87 32.19 8.45
CA ILE A 202 -17.92 33.04 9.22
C ILE A 202 -17.76 32.58 10.70
N ALA A 203 -18.47 31.53 11.12
CA ALA A 203 -18.39 30.95 12.47
C ALA A 203 -17.12 30.10 12.69
N TRP A 204 -15.94 30.67 12.43
CA TRP A 204 -14.64 30.02 12.64
C TRP A 204 -14.34 29.77 14.13
N PHE A 205 -14.84 30.63 15.02
CA PHE A 205 -14.58 30.54 16.47
C PHE A 205 -15.42 29.48 17.19
N GLU A 206 -16.68 29.26 16.79
CA GLU A 206 -17.52 28.19 17.35
C GLU A 206 -17.06 26.80 16.86
N ALA A 207 -16.56 26.73 15.62
CA ALA A 207 -16.07 25.51 14.99
C ALA A 207 -14.84 24.88 15.67
N ASP A 208 -13.99 25.71 16.32
CA ASP A 208 -12.75 25.22 16.94
C ASP A 208 -13.00 24.42 18.24
N SER A 209 -14.20 24.57 18.82
CA SER A 209 -14.62 23.87 20.05
C SER A 209 -15.14 22.44 19.80
N VAL A 210 -15.82 22.20 18.67
CA VAL A 210 -16.45 20.90 18.34
C VAL A 210 -15.55 20.04 17.46
N CYS A 211 -15.05 20.60 16.35
CA CYS A 211 -14.25 19.89 15.34
C CYS A 211 -12.78 20.35 15.32
N GLY A 212 -12.39 21.15 16.31
CA GLY A 212 -11.13 21.88 16.30
C GLY A 212 -10.12 21.43 17.33
N SER A 213 -9.16 22.30 17.59
CA SER A 213 -7.90 21.98 18.27
C SER A 213 -8.04 21.44 19.69
N HIS A 214 -9.15 21.73 20.35
CA HIS A 214 -9.45 21.32 21.73
C HIS A 214 -10.23 20.00 21.80
N SER A 215 -10.57 19.39 20.66
CA SER A 215 -11.28 18.13 20.63
C SER A 215 -10.39 16.97 21.10
N VAL A 216 -10.90 16.21 22.07
CA VAL A 216 -10.27 14.97 22.57
C VAL A 216 -10.24 13.89 21.48
N ALA A 217 -11.08 13.99 20.43
CA ALA A 217 -11.06 13.05 19.31
C ALA A 217 -9.71 13.03 18.59
N ILE A 218 -9.02 14.17 18.49
CA ILE A 218 -7.73 14.29 17.78
C ILE A 218 -6.64 13.40 18.39
N PRO A 219 -6.28 13.54 19.70
CA PRO A 219 -5.28 12.66 20.29
C PRO A 219 -5.70 11.19 20.30
N LEU A 220 -7.00 10.89 20.41
CA LEU A 220 -7.51 9.51 20.34
C LEU A 220 -7.26 8.88 18.96
N VAL A 221 -7.62 9.58 17.88
CA VAL A 221 -7.37 9.10 16.50
C VAL A 221 -5.88 8.99 16.22
N LEU A 222 -5.05 9.93 16.72
CA LEU A 222 -3.60 9.89 16.55
C LEU A 222 -2.96 8.68 17.24
N VAL A 223 -3.39 8.36 18.47
CA VAL A 223 -2.79 7.30 19.29
C VAL A 223 -3.30 5.90 18.92
N LEU A 224 -4.50 5.79 18.34
CA LEU A 224 -5.16 4.52 18.09
C LEU A 224 -4.29 3.52 17.28
N PRO A 225 -3.63 3.90 16.16
CA PRO A 225 -2.75 2.98 15.45
C PRO A 225 -1.56 2.47 16.28
N TYR A 226 -1.02 3.31 17.15
CA TYR A 226 0.07 2.94 18.06
C TYR A 226 -0.39 1.95 19.14
N LEU A 227 -1.62 2.12 19.65
CA LEU A 227 -2.22 1.19 20.61
C LEU A 227 -2.49 -0.18 19.97
N PHE A 228 -3.04 -0.21 18.75
CA PHE A 228 -3.23 -1.48 18.04
C PHE A 228 -1.92 -2.24 17.89
N ARG A 229 -0.85 -1.55 17.48
CA ARG A 229 0.46 -2.17 17.34
C ARG A 229 1.07 -2.60 18.68
N LEU A 230 0.90 -1.80 19.73
CA LEU A 230 1.30 -2.15 21.09
C LEU A 230 0.61 -3.43 21.57
N PHE A 231 -0.71 -3.52 21.44
CA PHE A 231 -1.47 -4.69 21.87
C PHE A 231 -1.17 -5.93 21.02
N GLN A 232 -0.92 -5.77 19.72
CA GLN A 232 -0.41 -6.85 18.88
C GLN A 232 0.93 -7.39 19.39
N CYS A 233 1.88 -6.51 19.73
CA CYS A 233 3.18 -6.93 20.27
C CYS A 233 3.05 -7.65 21.62
N LEU A 234 2.21 -7.14 22.52
CA LEU A 234 1.96 -7.75 23.83
C LEU A 234 1.28 -9.12 23.71
N ARG A 235 0.34 -9.24 22.78
CA ARG A 235 -0.30 -10.52 22.46
C ARG A 235 0.69 -11.51 21.89
N GLN A 236 1.51 -11.09 20.92
CA GLN A 236 2.54 -11.95 20.36
C GLN A 236 3.51 -12.44 21.44
N TYR A 237 3.91 -11.58 22.36
CA TYR A 237 4.75 -11.98 23.50
C TYR A 237 4.08 -13.04 24.38
N LYS A 238 2.77 -12.89 24.64
CA LYS A 238 2.01 -13.88 25.41
C LYS A 238 1.94 -15.23 24.69
N ASP A 239 1.82 -15.22 23.36
CA ASP A 239 1.65 -16.43 22.56
C ASP A 239 3.00 -17.15 22.29
N THR A 240 4.09 -16.41 22.03
CA THR A 240 5.40 -16.98 21.65
C THR A 240 6.45 -16.97 22.76
N GLY A 241 6.30 -16.12 23.78
CA GLY A 241 7.31 -15.89 24.82
C GLY A 241 8.55 -15.12 24.35
N GLU A 242 8.60 -14.67 23.09
CA GLU A 242 9.80 -14.06 22.50
C GLU A 242 10.03 -12.63 23.00
N ARG A 243 11.10 -12.39 23.76
CA ARG A 243 11.40 -11.09 24.39
C ARG A 243 11.53 -9.92 23.41
N THR A 244 11.90 -10.17 22.15
CA THR A 244 12.01 -9.14 21.11
C THR A 244 10.66 -8.45 20.87
N THR A 245 9.56 -9.19 20.96
CA THR A 245 8.20 -8.67 20.76
C THR A 245 7.82 -7.68 21.87
N LEU A 246 8.27 -7.91 23.10
CA LEU A 246 8.09 -6.98 24.22
C LEU A 246 8.91 -5.69 24.04
N LEU A 247 10.14 -5.80 23.51
CA LEU A 247 10.92 -4.61 23.14
C LEU A 247 10.21 -3.81 22.04
N ASN A 248 9.58 -4.49 21.09
CA ASN A 248 8.77 -3.83 20.07
C ASN A 248 7.52 -3.16 20.67
N ALA A 249 6.86 -3.78 21.65
CA ALA A 249 5.78 -3.16 22.42
C ALA A 249 6.27 -1.85 23.08
N LEU A 250 7.43 -1.90 23.75
CA LEU A 250 8.04 -0.73 24.38
C LEU A 250 8.32 0.38 23.36
N LYS A 251 8.74 0.04 22.14
CA LYS A 251 8.93 1.02 21.06
C LYS A 251 7.64 1.81 20.80
N TYR A 252 6.51 1.14 20.56
CA TYR A 252 5.25 1.85 20.28
C TYR A 252 4.67 2.55 21.51
N SER A 253 4.95 2.09 22.72
CA SER A 253 4.53 2.83 23.93
C SER A 253 5.26 4.17 24.06
N THR A 254 6.49 4.31 23.55
CA THR A 254 7.20 5.61 23.59
C THR A 254 6.54 6.71 22.75
N ALA A 255 5.67 6.38 21.80
CA ALA A 255 4.91 7.37 21.04
C ALA A 255 3.74 7.99 21.83
N VAL A 256 3.20 7.27 22.83
CA VAL A 256 2.02 7.68 23.60
C VAL A 256 2.27 8.98 24.39
N PRO A 257 3.37 9.12 25.15
CA PRO A 257 3.69 10.38 25.82
C PRO A 257 3.83 11.56 24.87
N VAL A 258 4.40 11.35 23.68
CA VAL A 258 4.57 12.41 22.67
C VAL A 258 3.19 12.93 22.22
N ILE A 259 2.28 12.02 21.88
CA ILE A 259 0.93 12.37 21.41
C ILE A 259 0.15 13.06 22.52
N PHE A 260 0.16 12.50 23.73
CA PHE A 260 -0.53 13.08 24.88
C PHE A 260 -0.03 14.49 25.20
N LEU A 261 1.28 14.70 25.31
CA LEU A 261 1.86 16.01 25.60
C LEU A 261 1.60 17.01 24.47
N SER A 262 1.54 16.55 23.22
CA SER A 262 1.19 17.41 22.07
C SER A 262 -0.24 17.95 22.17
N ALA A 263 -1.17 17.14 22.65
CA ALA A 263 -2.57 17.55 22.88
C ALA A 263 -2.70 18.40 24.14
N LEU A 264 -1.98 18.04 25.22
CA LEU A 264 -2.01 18.76 26.49
C LEU A 264 -1.67 20.24 26.33
N LYS A 265 -0.86 20.60 25.33
CA LYS A 265 -0.55 21.99 24.96
C LYS A 265 -1.79 22.91 24.91
N TYR A 266 -2.93 22.43 24.42
CA TYR A 266 -4.16 23.24 24.26
C TYR A 266 -5.00 23.34 25.52
N HIS A 267 -4.64 22.62 26.58
CA HIS A 267 -5.38 22.56 27.84
C HIS A 267 -4.57 23.11 29.03
N VAL A 268 -3.36 23.65 28.79
CA VAL A 268 -2.49 24.19 29.83
C VAL A 268 -2.11 25.63 29.53
N PHE A 269 -1.83 26.40 30.58
CA PHE A 269 -1.37 27.78 30.45
C PHE A 269 -0.02 27.86 29.71
N PRO A 270 0.21 28.90 28.86
CA PRO A 270 1.42 29.04 28.05
C PRO A 270 2.74 29.01 28.84
N GLU A 271 2.74 29.55 30.06
CA GLU A 271 3.90 29.56 30.96
C GLU A 271 4.30 28.14 31.38
N LYS A 272 3.32 27.35 31.86
CA LYS A 272 3.53 25.94 32.24
C LYS A 272 3.93 25.09 31.03
N TRP A 273 3.35 25.36 29.86
CA TRP A 273 3.75 24.71 28.61
C TRP A 273 5.25 24.94 28.34
N THR A 274 5.69 26.19 28.37
CA THR A 274 7.06 26.55 27.97
C THR A 274 8.10 26.06 28.99
N SER A 275 7.79 26.15 30.28
CA SER A 275 8.71 25.82 31.37
C SER A 275 8.82 24.31 31.64
N PHE A 276 7.71 23.56 31.60
CA PHE A 276 7.68 22.17 32.06
C PHE A 276 7.30 21.16 30.96
N TYR A 277 6.15 21.34 30.31
CA TYR A 277 5.63 20.34 29.38
C TYR A 277 6.38 20.28 28.05
N ARG A 278 6.88 21.41 27.54
CA ARG A 278 7.63 21.47 26.28
C ARG A 278 8.97 20.74 26.38
N PRO A 279 9.81 20.92 27.41
CA PRO A 279 11.00 20.08 27.61
C PRO A 279 10.67 18.59 27.70
N LEU A 280 9.61 18.20 28.42
CA LEU A 280 9.19 16.81 28.55
C LEU A 280 8.70 16.23 27.21
N TRP A 281 7.98 17.02 26.42
CA TRP A 281 7.55 16.67 25.07
C TRP A 281 8.74 16.46 24.13
N LEU A 282 9.74 17.36 24.17
CA LEU A 282 10.97 17.23 23.41
C LEU A 282 11.75 15.96 23.81
N LEU A 283 11.92 15.71 25.11
CA LEU A 283 12.59 14.51 25.62
C LEU A 283 11.88 13.24 25.15
N SER A 284 10.56 13.17 25.32
CA SER A 284 9.74 12.03 24.87
C SER A 284 9.86 11.82 23.35
N SER A 285 9.89 12.92 22.59
CA SER A 285 10.01 12.88 21.13
C SER A 285 11.39 12.37 20.67
N VAL A 286 12.46 12.80 21.35
CA VAL A 286 13.82 12.33 21.10
C VAL A 286 13.94 10.84 21.43
N LEU A 287 13.45 10.40 22.60
CA LEU A 287 13.46 8.99 22.99
C LEU A 287 12.70 8.11 21.99
N ASN A 288 11.48 8.50 21.61
CA ASN A 288 10.69 7.78 20.62
C ASN A 288 11.40 7.72 19.26
N SER A 289 11.96 8.85 18.80
CA SER A 289 12.62 8.94 17.49
C SER A 289 13.88 8.10 17.45
N LEU A 290 14.74 8.17 18.47
CA LEU A 290 15.98 7.39 18.56
C LEU A 290 15.71 5.89 18.69
N TYR A 291 14.76 5.49 19.54
CA TYR A 291 14.44 4.08 19.69
C TYR A 291 13.85 3.51 18.39
N SER A 292 12.91 4.22 17.78
CA SER A 292 12.32 3.76 16.53
C SER A 292 13.34 3.75 15.38
N PHE A 293 14.28 4.70 15.33
CA PHE A 293 15.38 4.70 14.37
C PHE A 293 16.31 3.50 14.55
N TYR A 294 16.72 3.22 15.80
CA TYR A 294 17.50 2.03 16.13
C TYR A 294 16.77 0.75 15.68
N TRP A 295 15.46 0.67 15.90
CA TRP A 295 14.65 -0.48 15.53
C TRP A 295 14.62 -0.71 14.02
N ASP A 296 14.40 0.35 13.23
CA ASP A 296 14.37 0.24 11.76
C ASP A 296 15.67 -0.36 11.22
N ILE A 297 16.82 0.16 11.68
CA ILE A 297 18.14 -0.24 11.17
C ILE A 297 18.49 -1.67 11.60
N THR A 298 18.29 -1.99 12.88
CA THR A 298 18.83 -3.23 13.47
C THR A 298 17.87 -4.41 13.37
N ARG A 299 16.55 -4.17 13.43
CA ARG A 299 15.54 -5.24 13.48
C ARG A 299 14.80 -5.37 12.16
N ASP A 300 14.29 -4.27 11.63
CA ASP A 300 13.42 -4.31 10.46
C ASP A 300 14.20 -4.49 9.15
N TRP A 301 15.33 -3.80 9.01
CA TRP A 301 16.21 -3.90 7.85
C TRP A 301 17.40 -4.85 8.05
N ASP A 302 17.65 -5.29 9.29
CA ASP A 302 18.79 -6.13 9.69
C ASP A 302 20.12 -5.67 9.06
N LEU A 303 20.37 -4.36 9.07
CA LEU A 303 21.61 -3.75 8.58
C LEU A 303 22.76 -3.93 9.58
N SER A 304 22.71 -4.97 10.41
CA SER A 304 23.74 -5.40 11.36
C SER A 304 25.13 -5.59 10.72
N CYS A 305 25.22 -5.54 9.39
CA CYS A 305 26.47 -5.39 8.65
C CYS A 305 27.20 -4.05 8.95
N PHE A 306 26.52 -2.97 9.33
CA PHE A 306 27.15 -1.69 9.69
C PHE A 306 27.87 -1.75 11.06
N THR A 307 27.40 -2.58 12.00
CA THR A 307 28.16 -2.93 13.22
C THR A 307 29.46 -3.68 12.91
N ARG A 308 29.59 -4.27 11.71
CA ARG A 308 30.79 -4.97 11.25
C ARG A 308 31.78 -4.06 10.52
N ILE A 309 31.39 -2.85 10.10
CA ILE A 309 32.32 -1.88 9.49
C ILE A 309 33.37 -1.40 10.50
N PHE A 310 33.04 -1.40 11.80
CA PHE A 310 34.01 -1.19 12.90
C PHE A 310 34.58 -2.48 13.50
N LYS A 311 34.20 -3.66 12.99
CA LYS A 311 34.71 -4.95 13.48
C LYS A 311 34.77 -5.95 12.32
N PHE A 312 35.91 -5.97 11.62
CA PHE A 312 36.25 -7.05 10.69
C PHE A 312 36.03 -8.39 11.38
N THR A 313 35.16 -9.25 10.82
CA THR A 313 35.29 -10.72 10.69
C THR A 313 33.94 -11.33 10.25
N LYS A 314 33.87 -11.76 8.97
CA LYS A 314 32.92 -12.67 8.26
C LYS A 314 31.47 -12.24 7.91
N PRO A 315 31.20 -11.65 6.73
CA PRO A 315 29.82 -11.37 6.29
C PRO A 315 29.00 -12.67 6.20
N SER A 316 27.85 -12.74 6.88
CA SER A 316 26.85 -13.77 6.57
C SER A 316 26.09 -13.33 5.32
N ILE A 317 25.98 -14.28 4.41
CA ILE A 317 25.40 -14.19 3.06
C ILE A 317 23.93 -13.76 3.17
N ALA A 318 23.60 -12.50 2.84
CA ALA A 318 22.20 -12.07 2.72
C ALA A 318 22.03 -10.82 1.84
N SER A 319 21.15 -10.96 0.84
CA SER A 319 20.60 -9.97 -0.12
C SER A 319 21.32 -9.93 -1.48
N TYR A 320 20.62 -10.38 -2.54
CA TYR A 320 21.08 -10.35 -3.94
C TYR A 320 20.58 -9.11 -4.73
N LEU A 321 19.62 -8.32 -4.22
CA LEU A 321 18.95 -7.27 -5.01
C LEU A 321 19.66 -5.91 -5.01
N LEU A 322 20.18 -5.48 -3.85
CA LEU A 322 20.83 -4.17 -3.66
C LEU A 322 22.34 -4.25 -3.40
N TYR A 323 22.92 -5.46 -3.41
CA TYR A 323 24.34 -5.70 -3.14
C TYR A 323 25.19 -5.22 -4.30
N GLY A 324 25.47 -3.92 -4.30
CA GLY A 324 26.31 -3.26 -5.30
C GLY A 324 26.42 -1.74 -5.10
N ARG A 325 25.48 -1.11 -4.37
CA ARG A 325 25.45 0.35 -4.18
C ARG A 325 25.41 0.73 -2.70
N ARG A 326 26.58 0.75 -2.05
CA ARG A 326 26.74 1.19 -0.64
C ARG A 326 26.09 2.54 -0.34
N TRP A 327 26.07 3.43 -1.34
CA TRP A 327 25.40 4.73 -1.27
C TRP A 327 23.90 4.65 -0.96
N VAL A 328 23.20 3.60 -1.42
CA VAL A 328 21.76 3.41 -1.14
C VAL A 328 21.54 3.19 0.35
N PHE A 329 22.36 2.37 1.01
CA PHE A 329 22.24 2.14 2.46
C PHE A 329 22.55 3.41 3.27
N LEU A 330 23.59 4.16 2.90
CA LEU A 330 23.89 5.45 3.53
C LEU A 330 22.74 6.45 3.34
N TRP A 331 22.18 6.50 2.12
CA TRP A 331 21.05 7.36 1.82
C TRP A 331 19.81 6.98 2.64
N VAL A 332 19.46 5.70 2.74
CA VAL A 332 18.29 5.22 3.49
C VAL A 332 18.44 5.46 4.99
N ILE A 333 19.63 5.21 5.55
CA ILE A 333 19.92 5.49 6.96
C ILE A 333 19.80 7.00 7.23
N GLY A 334 20.46 7.82 6.41
CA GLY A 334 20.44 9.28 6.54
C GLY A 334 19.04 9.87 6.34
N SER A 335 18.34 9.46 5.29
CA SER A 335 16.98 9.93 5.01
C SER A 335 16.01 9.51 6.10
N ASN A 336 16.11 8.28 6.63
CA ASN A 336 15.23 7.84 7.72
C ASN A 336 15.46 8.65 9.00
N LEU A 337 16.71 8.99 9.34
CA LEU A 337 16.99 9.85 10.49
C LEU A 337 16.36 11.24 10.33
N ILE A 338 16.58 11.89 9.18
CA ILE A 338 16.04 13.22 8.87
C ILE A 338 14.51 13.20 8.87
N LEU A 339 13.91 12.22 8.19
CA LEU A 339 12.45 12.10 8.09
C LEU A 339 11.81 11.78 9.44
N ARG A 340 12.51 11.07 10.35
CA ARG A 340 12.02 10.86 11.72
C ARG A 340 11.97 12.16 12.54
N CYS A 341 12.84 13.12 12.30
CA CYS A 341 12.72 14.45 12.90
C CYS A 341 11.41 15.14 12.45
N THR A 342 10.99 14.92 11.20
CA THR A 342 9.73 15.50 10.68
C THR A 342 8.49 14.91 11.37
N TRP A 343 8.54 13.64 11.79
CA TRP A 343 7.46 13.00 12.57
C TRP A 343 7.17 13.74 13.88
N THR A 344 8.20 14.22 14.58
CA THR A 344 8.02 15.02 15.81
C THR A 344 7.46 16.41 15.46
N TYR A 345 7.97 16.98 14.39
CA TYR A 345 7.61 18.33 13.97
C TYR A 345 6.14 18.44 13.51
N LYS A 346 5.54 17.37 12.95
CA LYS A 346 4.12 17.31 12.55
C LYS A 346 3.12 17.51 13.69
N LEU A 347 3.54 17.18 14.92
CA LEU A 347 2.72 17.34 16.13
C LEU A 347 2.91 18.72 16.79
N SER A 348 3.87 19.52 16.31
CA SER A 348 4.09 20.87 16.79
C SER A 348 2.95 21.80 16.37
N ALA A 349 2.36 22.51 17.33
CA ALA A 349 1.29 23.47 17.03
C ALA A 349 1.71 24.60 16.08
N HIS A 350 3.02 24.89 16.02
CA HIS A 350 3.53 26.02 15.25
C HIS A 350 3.27 25.87 13.75
N LEU A 351 3.26 24.62 13.26
CA LEU A 351 3.06 24.31 11.84
C LEU A 351 1.60 24.28 11.39
N ARG A 352 0.64 24.35 12.31
CA ARG A 352 -0.78 24.23 11.96
C ARG A 352 -1.31 25.44 11.20
N HIS A 353 -0.60 26.56 11.25
CA HIS A 353 -0.93 27.78 10.50
C HIS A 353 -0.44 27.70 9.04
N ASN A 354 0.55 26.83 8.75
CA ASN A 354 1.06 26.61 7.40
C ASN A 354 0.63 25.24 6.88
N TYR A 355 -0.55 25.20 6.27
CA TYR A 355 -1.18 23.98 5.77
C TYR A 355 -0.31 23.24 4.72
N LEU A 356 0.45 23.97 3.90
CA LEU A 356 1.37 23.40 2.92
C LEU A 356 2.55 22.68 3.60
N THR A 357 3.12 23.28 4.66
CA THR A 357 4.19 22.63 5.43
C THR A 357 3.68 21.38 6.13
N LEU A 358 2.46 21.41 6.69
CA LEU A 358 1.86 20.25 7.34
C LEU A 358 1.61 19.10 6.36
N PHE A 359 1.10 19.41 5.16
CA PHE A 359 0.96 18.44 4.08
C PHE A 359 2.32 17.86 3.67
N THR A 360 3.31 18.72 3.44
CA THR A 360 4.66 18.30 3.04
C THR A 360 5.26 17.35 4.06
N ILE A 361 5.19 17.68 5.35
CA ILE A 361 5.71 16.82 6.43
C ILE A 361 4.95 15.50 6.51
N THR A 362 3.63 15.51 6.30
CA THR A 362 2.84 14.27 6.32
C THR A 362 3.14 13.39 5.11
N ALA A 363 3.33 14.00 3.93
CA ALA A 363 3.78 13.30 2.72
C ALA A 363 5.20 12.73 2.88
N LEU A 364 6.10 13.45 3.56
CA LEU A 364 7.44 12.98 3.89
C LEU A 364 7.42 11.76 4.83
N GLU A 365 6.48 11.71 5.79
CA GLU A 365 6.29 10.53 6.64
C GLU A 365 5.76 9.32 5.85
N ILE A 366 4.87 9.55 4.88
CA ILE A 366 4.40 8.51 3.95
C ILE A 366 5.56 8.01 3.09
N PHE A 367 6.38 8.91 2.54
CA PHE A 367 7.56 8.55 1.76
C PHE A 367 8.57 7.74 2.60
N ARG A 368 8.81 8.13 3.85
CA ARG A 368 9.66 7.37 4.79
C ARG A 368 9.12 5.95 4.98
N ARG A 369 7.80 5.78 5.12
CA ARG A 369 7.18 4.45 5.25
C ARG A 369 7.28 3.64 3.97
N PHE A 370 7.15 4.27 2.81
CA PHE A 370 7.41 3.66 1.51
C PHE A 370 8.84 3.11 1.41
N GLN A 371 9.84 3.89 1.84
CA GLN A 371 11.23 3.42 1.93
C GLN A 371 11.34 2.23 2.88
N TRP A 372 10.82 2.35 4.11
CA TRP A 372 10.85 1.28 5.12
C TRP A 372 10.22 -0.02 4.62
N ALA A 373 9.08 0.07 3.92
CA ALA A 373 8.35 -1.07 3.39
C ALA A 373 9.19 -1.87 2.39
N PHE A 374 9.96 -1.18 1.53
CA PHE A 374 10.84 -1.82 0.57
C PHE A 374 11.84 -2.76 1.26
N PHE A 375 12.65 -2.20 2.16
CA PHE A 375 13.69 -2.94 2.87
C PHE A 375 13.12 -3.98 3.86
N ARG A 376 11.96 -3.70 4.45
CA ARG A 376 11.30 -4.64 5.37
C ARG A 376 10.89 -5.93 4.66
N VAL A 377 10.27 -5.80 3.47
CA VAL A 377 9.85 -6.95 2.66
C VAL A 377 11.06 -7.70 2.11
N GLU A 378 12.09 -7.00 1.64
CA GLU A 378 13.34 -7.62 1.20
C GLU A 378 14.00 -8.42 2.34
N ASN A 379 14.04 -7.88 3.56
CA ASN A 379 14.58 -8.60 4.72
C ASN A 379 13.80 -9.88 5.05
N GLU A 380 12.46 -9.83 5.05
CA GLU A 380 11.66 -11.05 5.26
C GLU A 380 11.79 -12.06 4.12
N TRP A 381 11.92 -11.60 2.88
CA TRP A 381 12.19 -12.47 1.74
C TRP A 381 13.50 -13.24 1.94
N ASN A 382 14.57 -12.54 2.31
CA ASN A 382 15.86 -13.16 2.58
C ASN A 382 15.79 -14.17 3.73
N LYS A 383 15.15 -13.82 4.84
CA LYS A 383 14.95 -14.74 5.98
C LYS A 383 14.18 -16.00 5.57
N THR A 384 13.12 -15.84 4.79
CA THR A 384 12.30 -16.95 4.31
C THR A 384 13.12 -17.87 3.41
N ASN A 385 13.86 -17.31 2.46
CA ASN A 385 14.72 -18.11 1.56
C ASN A 385 15.85 -18.82 2.29
N SER A 386 16.51 -18.16 3.26
CA SER A 386 17.54 -18.81 4.07
C SER A 386 16.98 -19.98 4.88
N ARG A 387 15.78 -19.86 5.46
CA ARG A 387 15.10 -20.96 6.17
C ARG A 387 14.77 -22.11 5.23
N THR A 388 14.23 -21.82 4.04
CA THR A 388 13.94 -22.85 3.02
C THR A 388 15.20 -23.57 2.57
N ASN A 389 16.30 -22.84 2.32
CA ASN A 389 17.58 -23.45 1.92
C ASN A 389 18.16 -24.36 3.01
N ILE A 390 18.06 -23.97 4.28
CA ILE A 390 18.50 -24.80 5.42
C ILE A 390 17.64 -26.06 5.54
N GLN A 391 16.31 -25.93 5.41
CA GLN A 391 15.41 -27.09 5.43
C GLN A 391 15.71 -28.06 4.28
N LEU A 392 15.96 -27.54 3.07
CA LEU A 392 16.31 -28.35 1.92
C LEU A 392 17.65 -29.08 2.14
N ALA A 393 18.64 -28.39 2.71
CA ALA A 393 19.94 -28.97 3.05
C ALA A 393 19.80 -30.08 4.12
N SER A 394 18.99 -29.87 5.16
CA SER A 394 18.73 -30.90 6.16
C SER A 394 18.01 -32.13 5.59
N LEU A 395 17.08 -31.92 4.64
CA LEU A 395 16.40 -33.02 3.95
C LEU A 395 17.34 -33.79 3.04
N SER A 396 18.26 -33.10 2.34
CA SER A 396 19.27 -33.79 1.53
C SER A 396 20.27 -34.57 2.37
N ASP A 397 20.64 -34.07 3.55
CA ASP A 397 21.54 -34.77 4.46
C ASP A 397 20.87 -36.05 4.99
N ILE A 398 19.58 -35.99 5.39
CA ILE A 398 18.80 -37.16 5.83
C ILE A 398 18.71 -38.22 4.73
N ASN A 399 18.36 -37.82 3.50
CA ASN A 399 18.28 -38.77 2.38
C ASN A 399 19.64 -39.42 2.08
N SER A 400 20.74 -38.66 2.22
CA SER A 400 22.10 -39.18 2.01
C SER A 400 22.56 -40.17 3.08
N GLU A 401 22.03 -40.08 4.30
CA GLU A 401 22.28 -41.06 5.36
C GLU A 401 21.42 -42.31 5.20
N GLU A 402 20.16 -42.17 4.76
CA GLU A 402 19.32 -43.32 4.38
C GLU A 402 19.94 -44.13 3.24
N ASP A 403 20.46 -43.47 2.19
CA ASP A 403 21.13 -44.13 1.07
C ASP A 403 22.42 -44.87 1.48
N LYS A 404 23.08 -44.45 2.58
CA LYS A 404 24.25 -45.15 3.14
C LYS A 404 23.90 -46.31 4.07
N LEU A 405 22.67 -46.33 4.60
CA LEU A 405 22.17 -47.36 5.50
C LEU A 405 21.42 -48.49 4.77
N LEU A 406 21.04 -48.27 3.50
CA LEU A 406 20.56 -49.34 2.63
C LEU A 406 21.76 -50.19 2.18
N PRO A 407 21.85 -51.48 2.58
CA PRO A 407 22.88 -52.36 2.06
C PRO A 407 22.65 -52.52 0.56
N SER A 408 23.72 -52.40 -0.22
CA SER A 408 23.71 -52.77 -1.64
C SER A 408 23.49 -54.28 -1.77
N ASP A 409 22.24 -54.72 -1.76
CA ASP A 409 21.86 -56.06 -2.20
C ASP A 409 21.98 -56.13 -3.73
N HIS A 410 23.22 -56.20 -4.21
CA HIS A 410 23.55 -56.67 -5.54
C HIS A 410 24.21 -58.04 -5.43
N ASN A 411 23.36 -59.07 -5.38
CA ASN A 411 23.70 -60.43 -5.76
C ASN A 411 22.66 -60.91 -6.78
N VAL A 412 23.00 -60.89 -8.06
CA VAL A 412 22.65 -61.92 -9.05
C VAL A 412 23.80 -62.07 -10.02
#